data_AF-A0A1J5E1J9-F1
#
_entry.id   AF-A0A1J5E1J9-F1
#
_cell.length_a   1.000
_cell.length_b   1.000
_cell.length_c   1.000
_cell.angle_alpha   90.00
_cell.angle_beta   90.00
_cell.angle_gamma   90.00
#
_symmetry.space_group_name_H-M   'P 1'
#
loop_
_entity.id
_entity.type
_entity.pdbx_description
1 polymer ?
#
loop_
_entity_poly.entity_id
_entity_poly.type
_entity_poly.pdbx_seq_one_letter_code
_entity_poly.pdbx_strand_id
1 'polypeptide(L)'
;MAKSLGLFVSSDKHLDKVISLCRAAKQKDIEVSIFFTHKGTLLTQDPRFKELQGLAKMALCNVGFESNNLKRPVVGIEEKDYATQARHGELIEESERYLVF
;
A
#
# COMPACT_ATOMS: atom_id res chain seq x y z
N MET A 1 3.15 16.16 -16.32
CA MET A 1 3.63 15.15 -15.36
C MET A 1 2.41 14.44 -14.82
N ALA A 2 2.38 13.11 -14.81
CA ALA A 2 1.27 12.37 -14.20
C ALA A 2 1.34 12.61 -12.69
N LYS A 3 0.23 13.02 -12.09
CA LYS A 3 0.17 13.30 -10.65
C LYS A 3 0.35 11.97 -9.91
N SER A 4 1.33 11.89 -9.01
CA SER A 4 1.59 10.69 -8.20
C SER A 4 1.34 10.94 -6.72
N LEU A 5 0.77 9.93 -6.06
CA LEU A 5 0.46 9.94 -4.63
C LEU A 5 1.03 8.69 -3.95
N GLY A 6 1.95 8.88 -3.02
CA GLY A 6 2.49 7.83 -2.17
C GLY A 6 1.70 7.71 -0.88
N LEU A 7 1.32 6.48 -0.51
CA LEU A 7 0.66 6.15 0.74
C LEU A 7 1.53 5.23 1.57
N PHE A 8 1.87 5.67 2.78
CA PHE A 8 2.57 4.85 3.76
C PHE A 8 1.62 4.43 4.86
N VAL A 9 1.36 3.12 4.90
CA VAL A 9 0.34 2.55 5.76
C VAL A 9 1.03 1.71 6.83
N SER A 10 1.13 2.30 8.02
CA SER A 10 1.83 1.72 9.18
C SER A 10 0.87 1.19 10.25
N SER A 11 -0.39 1.62 10.18
CA SER A 11 -1.49 1.27 11.09
C SER A 11 -2.40 0.19 10.50
N ASP A 12 -2.97 -0.66 11.36
CA ASP A 12 -4.02 -1.64 11.02
C ASP A 12 -5.43 -1.03 10.97
N LYS A 13 -5.51 0.31 10.87
CA LYS A 13 -6.76 1.07 10.84
C LYS A 13 -6.95 1.75 9.49
N HIS A 14 -8.16 2.27 9.29
CA HIS A 14 -8.50 3.19 8.20
C HIS A 14 -8.44 2.61 6.77
N LEU A 15 -8.53 1.29 6.60
CA LEU A 15 -8.59 0.66 5.27
C LEU A 15 -9.75 1.23 4.42
N ASP A 16 -10.88 1.54 5.04
CA ASP A 16 -12.03 2.21 4.41
C ASP A 16 -11.63 3.56 3.77
N LYS A 17 -10.81 4.35 4.47
CA LYS A 17 -10.31 5.64 3.99
C LYS A 17 -9.26 5.46 2.90
N VAL A 18 -8.37 4.48 3.05
CA VAL A 18 -7.36 4.14 2.01
C VAL A 18 -8.07 3.77 0.71
N ILE A 19 -9.05 2.87 0.76
CA ILE A 19 -9.86 2.48 -0.42
C ILE A 19 -10.57 3.69 -1.03
N SER A 20 -11.23 4.50 -0.19
CA SER A 20 -11.98 5.68 -0.68
C SER A 20 -11.05 6.70 -1.34
N LEU A 21 -9.85 6.90 -0.79
CA LEU A 21 -8.82 7.75 -1.36
C LEU A 21 -8.33 7.23 -2.71
N CYS A 22 -8.02 5.92 -2.81
CA CYS A 22 -7.60 5.31 -4.08
C CYS A 22 -8.67 5.43 -5.17
N ARG A 23 -9.96 5.26 -4.81
CA ARG A 23 -11.08 5.49 -5.74
C ARG A 23 -11.14 6.94 -6.24
N ALA A 24 -11.02 7.90 -5.32
CA ALA A 24 -11.04 9.33 -5.67
C ALA A 24 -9.82 9.74 -6.50
N ALA A 25 -8.64 9.16 -6.23
CA ALA A 25 -7.43 9.37 -7.01
C ALA A 25 -7.58 8.85 -8.45
N LYS A 26 -8.13 7.65 -8.61
CA LYS A 26 -8.42 7.06 -9.93
C LYS A 26 -9.38 7.91 -10.77
N GLN A 27 -10.42 8.49 -10.16
CA GLN A 27 -11.34 9.43 -10.85
C GLN A 27 -10.66 10.72 -11.33
N LYS A 28 -9.47 11.03 -10.83
CA LYS A 28 -8.69 12.22 -11.15
C LYS A 28 -7.42 11.91 -11.93
N ASP A 29 -7.29 10.67 -12.44
CA ASP A 29 -6.11 10.18 -13.15
C ASP A 29 -4.79 10.39 -12.35
N ILE A 30 -4.86 10.18 -11.04
CA ILE A 30 -3.71 10.23 -10.13
C ILE A 30 -3.23 8.80 -9.88
N GLU A 31 -1.95 8.53 -10.16
CA GLU A 31 -1.35 7.23 -9.84
C GLU A 31 -1.09 7.12 -8.35
N VAL A 32 -1.54 6.02 -7.73
CA VAL A 32 -1.33 5.75 -6.31
C VAL A 32 -0.35 4.59 -6.14
N SER A 33 0.65 4.80 -5.29
CA SER A 33 1.58 3.76 -4.83
C SER A 33 1.43 3.62 -3.31
N ILE A 34 1.24 2.38 -2.81
CA ILE A 34 1.03 2.10 -1.40
C ILE A 34 2.14 1.20 -0.87
N PHE A 35 2.70 1.54 0.28
CA PHE A 35 3.59 0.68 1.04
C PHE A 35 3.00 0.33 2.40
N PHE A 36 2.68 -0.94 2.62
CA PHE A 36 2.20 -1.46 3.89
C PHE A 36 3.36 -1.92 4.76
N THR A 37 3.43 -1.45 6.01
CA THR A 37 4.50 -1.82 6.94
C THR A 37 3.97 -1.96 8.37
N HIS A 38 4.78 -2.52 9.27
CA HIS A 38 4.44 -2.71 10.67
C HIS A 38 3.06 -3.35 10.86
N LYS A 39 2.11 -2.69 11.54
CA LYS A 39 0.73 -3.18 11.72
C LYS A 39 -0.11 -3.05 10.46
N GLY A 40 0.24 -2.15 9.55
CA GLY A 40 -0.44 -2.01 8.27
C GLY A 40 -0.41 -3.29 7.41
N THR A 41 0.56 -4.19 7.62
CA THR A 41 0.56 -5.49 6.93
C THR A 41 -0.62 -6.37 7.36
N LEU A 42 -1.19 -6.18 8.55
CA LEU A 42 -2.38 -6.90 9.01
C LEU A 42 -3.63 -6.58 8.17
N LEU A 43 -3.68 -5.41 7.51
CA LEU A 43 -4.79 -5.04 6.63
C LEU A 43 -4.94 -5.97 5.43
N THR A 44 -3.88 -6.70 5.05
CA THR A 44 -3.93 -7.72 3.99
C THR A 44 -4.91 -8.85 4.29
N GLN A 45 -5.30 -9.02 5.56
CA GLN A 45 -6.24 -10.04 6.00
C GLN A 45 -7.70 -9.59 5.95
N ASP A 46 -7.96 -8.30 5.73
CA ASP A 46 -9.32 -7.78 5.58
C ASP A 46 -9.89 -8.21 4.21
N PRO A 47 -11.10 -8.78 4.14
CA PRO A 47 -11.72 -9.18 2.87
C PRO A 47 -11.85 -8.04 1.84
N ARG A 48 -11.87 -6.79 2.30
CA ARG A 48 -11.94 -5.58 1.47
C ARG A 48 -10.60 -5.19 0.86
N PHE A 49 -9.48 -5.77 1.31
CA PHE A 49 -8.15 -5.46 0.78
C PHE A 49 -8.06 -5.65 -0.73
N LYS A 50 -8.75 -6.67 -1.27
CA LYS A 50 -8.85 -6.93 -2.72
C LYS A 50 -9.43 -5.76 -3.52
N GLU A 51 -10.17 -4.85 -2.90
CA GLU A 51 -10.73 -3.67 -3.58
C GLU A 51 -9.65 -2.69 -4.03
N LEU A 52 -8.45 -2.76 -3.44
CA LEU A 52 -7.30 -1.94 -3.87
C LEU A 52 -6.67 -2.45 -5.17
N GLN A 53 -6.93 -3.70 -5.56
CA GLN A 53 -6.40 -4.28 -6.79
C GLN A 53 -6.90 -3.50 -8.01
N GLY A 54 -5.97 -3.00 -8.82
CA GLY A 54 -6.28 -2.15 -9.97
C GLY A 54 -6.68 -0.70 -9.62
N LEU A 55 -6.58 -0.30 -8.35
CA LEU A 55 -6.65 1.10 -7.91
C LEU A 55 -5.28 1.68 -7.56
N ALA A 56 -4.32 0.84 -7.14
CA ALA A 56 -2.98 1.28 -6.76
C ALA A 56 -1.92 0.24 -7.08
N LYS A 57 -0.66 0.69 -7.21
CA LYS A 57 0.54 -0.15 -7.14
C LYS A 57 0.83 -0.42 -5.66
N MET A 58 0.95 -1.68 -5.26
CA MET A 58 1.04 -2.03 -3.84
C MET A 58 2.29 -2.84 -3.55
N ALA A 59 2.99 -2.47 -2.49
CA ALA A 59 4.10 -3.23 -1.92
C ALA A 59 3.92 -3.34 -0.40
N LEU A 60 4.60 -4.31 0.21
CA LEU A 60 4.59 -4.46 1.66
C LEU A 60 5.97 -4.80 2.20
N CYS A 61 6.23 -4.43 3.45
CA CYS A 61 7.47 -4.73 4.13
C CYS A 61 7.51 -6.22 4.50
N ASN A 62 8.45 -6.98 3.93
CA ASN A 62 8.58 -8.42 4.20
C ASN A 62 8.83 -8.71 5.69
N VAL A 63 9.72 -7.94 6.32
CA VAL A 63 10.01 -8.09 7.77
C VAL A 63 8.76 -7.86 8.61
N GLY A 64 7.96 -6.82 8.30
CA GLY A 64 6.72 -6.53 9.01
C GLY A 64 5.60 -7.56 8.75
N PHE A 65 5.64 -8.23 7.60
CA PHE A 65 4.70 -9.28 7.24
C PHE A 65 5.01 -10.57 8.00
N GLU A 66 6.28 -10.98 7.99
CA GLU A 66 6.79 -12.15 8.70
C GLU A 66 6.67 -11.98 10.22
N SER A 67 6.97 -10.80 10.77
CA SER A 67 6.85 -10.54 12.22
C SER A 67 5.40 -10.66 12.73
N ASN A 68 4.42 -10.47 11.85
CA ASN A 68 3.00 -10.66 12.15
C ASN A 68 2.50 -12.07 11.83
N ASN A 69 3.40 -13.02 11.49
CA ASN A 69 3.10 -14.41 11.15
C ASN A 69 2.09 -14.57 9.99
N LEU A 70 2.10 -13.63 9.06
CA LEU A 70 1.20 -13.66 7.90
C LEU A 70 1.73 -14.60 6.82
N LYS A 71 0.83 -15.13 5.99
CA LYS A 71 1.14 -16.13 4.96
C LYS A 71 0.91 -15.58 3.56
N ARG A 72 1.80 -15.97 2.65
CA ARG A 72 1.67 -15.72 1.21
C ARG A 72 0.74 -16.78 0.57
N PRO A 73 0.11 -16.48 -0.58
CA PRO A 73 0.10 -15.19 -1.29
C PRO A 73 -0.92 -14.20 -0.71
N VAL A 74 -0.67 -12.91 -0.87
CA VAL A 74 -1.64 -11.84 -0.62
C VAL A 74 -2.24 -11.39 -1.95
N VAL A 75 -3.57 -11.25 -2.01
CA VAL A 75 -4.26 -10.80 -3.22
C VAL A 75 -3.79 -9.39 -3.59
N GLY A 76 -3.32 -9.23 -4.83
CA GLY A 76 -2.85 -7.94 -5.36
C GLY A 76 -1.41 -7.58 -4.99
N ILE A 77 -0.65 -8.48 -4.35
CA ILE A 77 0.77 -8.31 -4.06
C ILE A 77 1.54 -9.42 -4.81
N GLU A 78 2.41 -9.05 -5.74
CA GLU A 78 3.29 -10.01 -6.41
C GLU A 78 4.49 -10.36 -5.51
N GLU A 79 5.16 -11.48 -5.79
CA GLU A 79 6.33 -11.93 -5.02
C GLU A 79 7.45 -10.85 -4.95
N LYS A 80 7.62 -10.07 -6.02
CA LYS A 80 8.60 -8.96 -6.09
C LYS A 80 8.21 -7.76 -5.21
N ASP A 81 6.94 -7.64 -4.83
CA ASP A 81 6.38 -6.50 -4.08
C ASP A 81 6.44 -6.74 -2.56
N TYR A 82 6.96 -7.90 -2.13
CA TYR A 82 7.44 -8.13 -0.77
C TYR A 82 8.81 -7.49 -0.60
N ALA A 83 8.83 -6.22 -0.23
CA ALA A 83 10.01 -5.37 -0.27
C ALA A 83 10.62 -5.09 1.11
N THR A 84 11.76 -4.39 1.11
CA THR A 84 12.43 -3.90 2.33
C THR A 84 12.01 -2.46 2.63
N GLN A 85 12.53 -1.87 3.72
CA GLN A 85 12.34 -0.44 4.01
C GLN A 85 12.98 0.47 2.95
N ALA A 86 13.88 -0.02 2.09
CA ALA A 86 14.38 0.77 0.97
C ALA A 86 13.23 1.22 0.05
N ARG A 87 12.22 0.36 -0.16
CA ARG A 87 11.05 0.71 -0.97
C ARG A 87 10.22 1.85 -0.39
N HIS A 88 10.23 2.03 0.94
CA HIS A 88 9.63 3.20 1.58
C HIS A 88 10.39 4.48 1.23
N GLY A 89 11.72 4.45 1.19
CA GLY A 89 12.53 5.58 0.72
C GLY A 89 12.22 5.93 -0.74
N GLU A 90 12.23 4.94 -1.63
CA GLU A 90 11.88 5.12 -3.05
C GLU A 90 10.47 5.70 -3.23
N LEU A 91 9.49 5.24 -2.43
CA LEU A 91 8.12 5.77 -2.48
C LEU A 91 8.08 7.28 -2.20
N ILE A 92 8.90 7.79 -1.28
CA ILE A 92 8.98 9.22 -0.96
C ILE A 92 9.56 9.99 -2.14
N GLU A 93 10.60 9.46 -2.79
CA GLU A 93 11.27 10.12 -3.92
C GLU A 93 10.41 10.13 -5.20
N GLU A 94 9.67 9.05 -5.46
CA GLU A 94 8.84 8.88 -6.66
C GLU A 94 7.50 9.64 -6.60
N SER A 95 7.06 10.07 -5.41
CA SER A 95 5.72 10.62 -5.19
C SER A 95 5.73 12.15 -5.14
N GLU A 96 4.88 12.81 -5.94
CA GLU A 96 4.71 14.28 -5.85
C GLU A 96 4.08 14.70 -4.52
N ARG A 97 3.22 13.85 -3.96
CA ARG A 97 2.60 14.03 -2.63
C ARG A 97 2.64 12.72 -1.86
N TYR A 98 2.72 12.82 -0.55
CA TYR A 98 2.88 11.68 0.34
C TYR A 98 1.96 11.81 1.54
N LEU A 99 1.25 10.73 1.87
CA LEU A 99 0.36 10.65 3.02
C LEU A 99 0.70 9.44 3.88
N VAL A 100 0.50 9.60 5.18
CA VAL A 100 0.75 8.58 6.19
C VAL A 100 -0.57 8.15 6.84
N PHE A 101 -0.75 6.84 6.98
CA PHE A 101 -1.90 6.18 7.59
C PHE A 101 -1.46 5.25 8.74
#